data_AF-A5BCY9-F1
#
_entry.id   AF-A5BCY9-F1
#
_cell.length_a   1.000
_cell.length_b   1.000
_cell.length_c   1.000
_cell.angle_alpha   90.00
_cell.angle_beta   90.00
_cell.angle_gamma   90.00
#
_symmetry.space_group_name_H-M   'P 1'
#
loop_
_entity.id
_entity.type
_entity.pdbx_description
1 polymer ?
#
loop_
_entity_poly.entity_id
_entity_poly.type
_entity_poly.pdbx_seq_one_letter_code
_entity_poly.pdbx_strand_id
1 'polypeptide(L)'
;MVYVQCGLGRTGHLWAHESYGVFPDIMTLAKPLAGGLPIGAVLVTERVASAINFGDHGSTFSGSPLICNAALAVLEKFSEPSFLASAAKKGQHLKQILTQKLGHNPHVKEASPLVDAYREAGFLVLTTRKGNVVRLVPPLIITEEFGVGS
;
A
#
# COMPACT_ATOMS: atom_id res chain seq x y z
N MET A 1 6.64 -12.02 6.26
CA MET A 1 5.36 -11.35 5.88
C MET A 1 5.58 -10.46 4.66
N VAL A 2 4.61 -10.39 3.74
CA VAL A 2 4.76 -9.70 2.44
C VAL A 2 4.18 -8.28 2.52
N TYR A 3 5.02 -7.27 2.64
CA TYR A 3 4.61 -5.85 2.80
C TYR A 3 4.36 -5.13 1.49
N VAL A 4 4.32 -5.87 0.40
CA VAL A 4 4.20 -5.33 -0.94
C VAL A 4 2.84 -4.61 -1.16
N GLN A 5 1.79 -4.96 -0.39
CA GLN A 5 0.48 -4.30 -0.48
C GLN A 5 0.09 -3.53 0.78
N CYS A 6 0.70 -3.81 1.94
CA CYS A 6 0.28 -3.28 3.24
C CYS A 6 1.35 -2.47 3.98
N GLY A 7 2.62 -2.54 3.57
CA GLY A 7 3.68 -1.68 4.10
C GLY A 7 3.71 -0.32 3.42
N LEU A 8 4.69 0.49 3.84
CA LEU A 8 4.92 1.85 3.34
C LEU A 8 3.63 2.68 3.43
N GLY A 9 3.15 2.90 4.66
CA GLY A 9 2.08 3.85 4.98
C GLY A 9 0.68 3.44 4.57
N ARG A 10 0.50 2.33 3.83
CA ARG A 10 -0.83 1.94 3.31
C ARG A 10 -1.87 1.67 4.40
N THR A 11 -1.42 1.29 5.60
CA THR A 11 -2.27 1.02 6.77
C THR A 11 -2.30 2.18 7.76
N GLY A 12 -1.67 3.31 7.45
CA GLY A 12 -1.44 4.41 8.38
C GLY A 12 -0.16 4.26 9.22
N HIS A 13 0.46 3.07 9.20
CA HIS A 13 1.76 2.79 9.80
C HIS A 13 2.82 2.61 8.71
N LEU A 14 4.10 2.86 9.04
CA LEU A 14 5.19 2.60 8.11
C LEU A 14 5.21 1.11 7.74
N TRP A 15 5.14 0.24 8.75
CA TRP A 15 4.96 -1.20 8.58
C TRP A 15 3.65 -1.68 9.19
N ALA A 16 2.90 -2.47 8.41
CA ALA A 16 1.61 -3.01 8.86
C ALA A 16 1.68 -3.83 10.15
N HIS A 17 2.84 -4.41 10.53
CA HIS A 17 2.96 -5.16 11.77
C HIS A 17 2.94 -4.30 13.03
N GLU A 18 3.21 -3.00 12.92
CA GLU A 18 3.34 -2.10 14.07
C GLU A 18 2.04 -2.06 14.87
N SER A 19 0.90 -2.12 14.19
CA SER A 19 -0.42 -2.16 14.81
C SER A 19 -0.74 -3.49 15.50
N TYR A 20 -0.01 -4.56 15.21
CA TYR A 20 -0.20 -5.88 15.81
C TYR A 20 0.83 -6.20 16.90
N GLY A 21 1.85 -5.34 17.11
CA GLY A 21 2.91 -5.60 18.08
C GLY A 21 3.79 -6.81 17.75
N VAL A 22 3.83 -7.22 16.48
CA VAL A 22 4.62 -8.38 16.00
C VAL A 22 5.85 -7.89 15.25
N PHE A 23 7.00 -8.53 15.45
CA PHE A 23 8.24 -8.22 14.74
C PHE A 23 8.69 -9.44 13.94
N PRO A 24 8.60 -9.42 12.60
CA PRO A 24 8.93 -10.57 11.77
C PRO A 24 10.45 -10.74 11.63
N ASP A 25 10.90 -11.99 11.64
CA ASP A 25 12.29 -12.31 11.31
C ASP A 25 12.64 -12.10 9.83
N ILE A 26 11.62 -12.16 8.95
CA ILE A 26 11.74 -11.95 7.51
C ILE A 26 10.60 -11.08 6.99
N MET A 27 10.97 -9.99 6.34
CA MET A 27 10.07 -9.01 5.72
C MET A 27 10.44 -8.80 4.25
N THR A 28 9.45 -8.80 3.36
CA THR A 28 9.67 -8.49 1.94
C THR A 28 8.98 -7.19 1.53
N LEU A 29 9.72 -6.32 0.84
CA LEU A 29 9.29 -5.02 0.33
C LEU A 29 9.40 -5.01 -1.20
N ALA A 30 8.50 -4.29 -1.87
CA ALA A 30 8.56 -3.99 -3.31
C ALA A 30 7.54 -2.87 -3.61
N LYS A 31 6.91 -2.86 -4.80
CA LYS A 31 5.83 -1.96 -5.23
C LYS A 31 6.07 -0.48 -4.89
N PRO A 32 5.53 0.13 -3.81
CA PRO A 32 5.78 1.55 -3.58
C PRO A 32 7.23 1.86 -3.23
N LEU A 33 8.09 0.87 -2.90
CA LEU A 33 9.46 1.07 -2.42
C LEU A 33 10.30 2.02 -3.29
N ALA A 34 10.17 2.01 -4.61
CA ALA A 34 10.82 2.98 -5.51
C ALA A 34 9.82 3.74 -6.39
N GLY A 35 8.62 4.02 -5.88
CA GLY A 35 7.67 4.91 -6.56
C GLY A 35 7.16 4.40 -7.91
N GLY A 36 7.20 3.08 -8.14
CA GLY A 36 6.81 2.45 -9.40
C GLY A 36 7.97 1.87 -10.22
N LEU A 37 9.22 2.20 -9.87
CA LEU A 37 10.39 1.54 -10.45
C LEU A 37 10.58 0.12 -9.90
N PRO A 38 11.12 -0.82 -10.69
CA PRO A 38 11.26 -2.22 -10.28
C PRO A 38 12.33 -2.38 -9.21
N ILE A 39 11.88 -2.65 -7.98
CA ILE A 39 12.75 -3.01 -6.86
C ILE A 39 12.03 -4.01 -5.94
N GLY A 40 12.80 -4.94 -5.39
CA GLY A 40 12.41 -5.78 -4.27
C GLY A 40 13.51 -5.78 -3.22
N ALA A 41 13.14 -5.83 -1.95
CA ALA A 41 14.06 -5.97 -0.83
C ALA A 41 13.56 -7.05 0.13
N VAL A 42 14.49 -7.80 0.70
CA VAL A 42 14.23 -8.73 1.81
C VAL A 42 15.01 -8.24 3.01
N LEU A 43 14.31 -7.91 4.09
CA LEU A 43 14.90 -7.58 5.37
C LEU A 43 14.82 -8.81 6.25
N VAL A 44 15.94 -9.14 6.87
CA VAL A 44 16.08 -10.30 7.75
C VAL A 44 16.72 -9.88 9.07
N THR A 45 16.37 -10.55 10.15
CA THR A 45 17.08 -10.41 11.43
C THR A 45 18.47 -11.03 11.32
N GLU A 46 19.40 -10.61 12.20
CA GLU A 46 20.76 -11.16 12.24
C GLU A 46 20.77 -12.69 12.36
N ARG A 47 19.84 -13.22 13.17
CA ARG A 47 19.64 -14.67 13.32
C ARG A 47 19.40 -15.37 11.99
N VAL A 48 18.56 -14.79 11.13
CA VAL A 48 18.28 -15.35 9.79
C VAL A 48 19.43 -15.05 8.83
N ALA A 49 20.03 -13.85 8.90
CA ALA A 49 21.18 -13.47 8.07
C ALA A 49 22.36 -14.43 8.25
N SER A 50 22.60 -14.91 9.47
CA SER A 50 23.68 -15.87 9.78
C SER A 50 23.57 -17.21 9.04
N ALA A 51 22.39 -17.53 8.49
CA ALA A 51 22.17 -18.73 7.69
C ALA A 51 22.33 -18.49 6.17
N ILE A 52 22.61 -17.25 5.73
CA ILE A 52 22.78 -16.87 4.32
C ILE A 52 24.26 -16.65 4.06
N ASN A 53 24.88 -17.52 3.27
CA ASN A 53 26.29 -17.44 2.91
C ASN A 53 26.50 -16.68 1.60
N PHE A 54 27.75 -16.28 1.36
CA PHE A 54 28.15 -15.70 0.09
C PHE A 54 27.84 -16.68 -1.07
N GLY A 55 27.07 -16.21 -2.05
CA GLY A 55 26.64 -17.01 -3.21
C GLY A 55 25.25 -17.61 -3.10
N ASP A 56 24.64 -17.67 -1.91
CA ASP A 56 23.30 -18.24 -1.71
C ASP A 56 22.18 -17.38 -2.32
N HIS A 57 22.45 -16.09 -2.51
CA HIS A 57 21.52 -15.14 -3.10
C HIS A 57 22.26 -14.12 -3.97
N GLY A 58 21.74 -13.88 -5.17
CA GLY A 58 22.28 -12.88 -6.09
C GLY A 58 21.32 -12.61 -7.24
N SER A 59 21.41 -11.41 -7.80
CA SER A 59 20.73 -11.07 -9.05
C SER A 59 21.52 -9.99 -9.78
N THR A 60 21.60 -10.11 -11.10
CA THR A 60 22.39 -9.24 -11.98
C THR A 60 21.97 -7.77 -11.91
N PHE A 61 20.68 -7.50 -11.63
CA PHE A 61 20.12 -6.14 -11.58
C PHE A 61 19.83 -5.66 -10.15
N SER A 62 20.20 -6.44 -9.14
CA SER A 62 20.02 -6.05 -7.74
C SER A 62 20.93 -4.89 -7.37
N GLY A 63 20.42 -3.92 -6.63
CA GLY A 63 21.23 -2.84 -6.06
C GLY A 63 21.68 -1.76 -7.05
N SER A 64 20.96 -1.57 -8.17
CA SER A 64 21.22 -0.46 -9.09
C SER A 64 21.20 0.90 -8.34
N PRO A 65 22.27 1.71 -8.38
CA PRO A 65 22.34 2.99 -7.65
C PRO A 65 21.21 3.96 -7.99
N LEU A 66 20.76 3.97 -9.25
CA LEU A 66 19.63 4.80 -9.68
C LEU A 66 18.33 4.40 -8.96
N ILE A 67 18.04 3.10 -8.91
CA ILE A 67 16.82 2.58 -8.30
C ILE A 67 16.89 2.71 -6.77
N CYS A 68 18.06 2.48 -6.18
CA CYS A 68 18.30 2.71 -4.76
C CYS A 68 18.08 4.17 -4.36
N ASN A 69 18.57 5.14 -5.15
CA ASN A 69 18.33 6.56 -4.89
C ASN A 69 16.83 6.92 -4.98
N ALA A 70 16.11 6.39 -5.98
CA ALA A 70 14.67 6.57 -6.06
C ALA A 70 13.95 5.96 -4.83
N ALA A 71 14.41 4.81 -4.34
CA ALA A 71 13.86 4.19 -3.15
C ALA A 71 14.12 5.01 -1.87
N LEU A 72 15.33 5.59 -1.74
CA LEU A 72 15.66 6.47 -0.62
C LEU A 72 14.77 7.72 -0.60
N ALA A 73 14.59 8.39 -1.74
CA ALA A 73 13.71 9.55 -1.83
C ALA A 73 12.25 9.22 -1.43
N VAL A 74 11.75 8.04 -1.79
CA VAL A 74 10.45 7.56 -1.32
C VAL A 74 10.46 7.35 0.19
N LEU A 75 11.44 6.61 0.72
CA LEU A 75 11.53 6.31 2.15
C LEU A 75 11.65 7.58 3.01
N GLU A 76 12.38 8.59 2.54
CA GLU A 76 12.44 9.92 3.17
C GLU A 76 11.06 10.56 3.27
N LYS A 77 10.25 10.48 2.21
CA LYS A 77 8.88 11.00 2.27
C LYS A 77 8.00 10.24 3.25
N PHE A 78 8.17 8.92 3.32
CA PHE A 78 7.42 8.06 4.23
C PHE A 78 7.88 8.14 5.70
N SER A 79 9.11 8.59 5.95
CA SER A 79 9.63 8.79 7.30
C SER A 79 9.11 10.08 7.95
N GLU A 80 8.56 11.01 7.16
CA GLU A 80 7.85 12.20 7.67
C GLU A 80 6.58 11.80 8.44
N PRO A 81 6.49 12.04 9.76
CA PRO A 81 5.31 11.65 10.56
C PRO A 81 4.02 12.31 10.08
N SER A 82 4.12 13.55 9.57
CA SER A 82 3.00 14.31 9.01
C SER A 82 2.40 13.64 7.77
N PHE A 83 3.22 12.99 6.95
CA PHE A 83 2.77 12.30 5.74
C PHE A 83 1.93 11.06 6.09
N LEU A 84 2.43 10.21 6.99
CA LEU A 84 1.70 9.02 7.47
C LEU A 84 0.40 9.40 8.19
N ALA A 85 0.45 10.42 9.06
CA ALA A 85 -0.72 10.93 9.75
C ALA A 85 -1.79 11.45 8.77
N SER A 86 -1.38 12.16 7.72
CA SER A 86 -2.28 12.62 6.65
C SER A 86 -2.93 11.44 5.91
N ALA A 87 -2.15 10.43 5.54
CA ALA A 87 -2.66 9.22 4.87
C ALA A 87 -3.66 8.47 5.76
N ALA A 88 -3.38 8.31 7.05
CA ALA A 88 -4.28 7.68 8.02
C ALA A 88 -5.58 8.46 8.17
N LYS A 89 -5.52 9.80 8.32
CA LYS A 89 -6.68 10.68 8.43
C LYS A 89 -7.59 10.56 7.20
N LYS A 90 -7.03 10.61 5.99
CA LYS A 90 -7.78 10.48 4.73
C LYS A 90 -8.43 9.10 4.60
N GLY A 91 -7.72 8.04 4.96
CA GLY A 91 -8.28 6.68 4.98
C GLY A 91 -9.47 6.55 5.94
N GLN A 92 -9.37 7.14 7.13
CA GLN A 92 -10.46 7.16 8.10
C GLN A 92 -11.66 7.97 7.59
N HIS A 93 -11.42 9.13 6.98
CA HIS A 93 -12.47 9.97 6.40
C HIS A 93 -13.24 9.24 5.28
N LEU A 94 -12.52 8.60 4.35
CA LEU A 94 -13.12 7.79 3.28
C LEU A 94 -13.98 6.65 3.87
N LYS A 95 -13.45 5.94 4.89
CA LYS A 95 -14.18 4.88 5.58
C LYS A 95 -15.48 5.39 6.22
N GLN A 96 -15.44 6.57 6.86
CA GLN A 96 -16.62 7.19 7.46
C GLN A 96 -17.69 7.51 6.42
N ILE A 97 -17.32 8.16 5.31
CA ILE A 97 -18.26 8.49 4.23
C ILE A 97 -18.91 7.22 3.66
N LEU A 98 -18.10 6.20 3.35
CA LEU A 98 -18.61 4.94 2.81
C LEU A 98 -19.54 4.23 3.80
N THR A 99 -19.20 4.22 5.09
CA THR A 99 -20.04 3.61 6.12
C THR A 99 -21.36 4.35 6.26
N GLN A 100 -21.33 5.69 6.26
CA GLN A 100 -22.54 6.51 6.37
C GLN A 100 -23.46 6.35 5.15
N LYS A 101 -22.92 6.37 3.93
CA LYS A 101 -23.70 6.31 2.69
C LYS A 101 -24.15 4.90 2.32
N LEU A 102 -23.35 3.87 2.64
CA LEU A 102 -23.56 2.50 2.14
C LEU A 102 -23.77 1.45 3.24
N GLY A 103 -23.53 1.77 4.52
CA GLY A 103 -23.51 0.78 5.61
C GLY A 103 -24.83 0.01 5.82
N HIS A 104 -25.96 0.57 5.39
CA HIS A 104 -27.27 -0.06 5.46
C HIS A 104 -27.82 -0.48 4.10
N ASN A 105 -27.03 -0.41 3.03
CA ASN A 105 -27.51 -0.70 1.67
C ASN A 105 -27.41 -2.20 1.36
N PRO A 106 -28.54 -2.92 1.24
CA PRO A 106 -28.55 -4.37 0.99
C PRO A 106 -28.03 -4.76 -0.41
N HIS A 107 -27.87 -3.79 -1.31
CA HIS A 107 -27.37 -3.99 -2.68
C HIS A 107 -25.83 -3.99 -2.77
N VAL A 108 -25.10 -3.71 -1.68
CA VAL A 108 -23.63 -3.82 -1.64
C VAL A 108 -23.22 -5.30 -1.51
N LYS A 109 -23.55 -6.10 -2.53
CA LYS A 109 -23.22 -7.54 -2.63
C LYS A 109 -22.48 -7.87 -3.92
N GLU A 110 -22.70 -7.10 -4.98
CA GLU A 110 -22.08 -7.30 -6.29
C GLU A 110 -21.18 -6.12 -6.65
N ALA A 111 -19.90 -6.39 -6.91
CA ALA A 111 -18.92 -5.35 -7.18
C ALA A 111 -18.72 -5.07 -8.67
N SER A 112 -19.18 -5.96 -9.57
CA SER A 112 -18.97 -5.80 -11.01
C SER A 112 -19.72 -4.60 -11.62
N PRO A 113 -21.04 -4.41 -11.38
CA PRO A 113 -21.77 -3.26 -11.95
C PRO A 113 -21.26 -1.92 -11.43
N LEU A 114 -20.69 -1.92 -10.21
CA LEU A 114 -20.09 -0.73 -9.62
C LEU A 114 -18.84 -0.26 -10.38
N VAL A 115 -18.04 -1.18 -10.94
CA VAL A 115 -16.80 -0.80 -11.65
C VAL A 115 -17.10 0.07 -12.86
N ASP A 116 -18.12 -0.29 -13.64
CA ASP A 116 -18.52 0.47 -14.83
C ASP A 116 -19.09 1.83 -14.44
N ALA A 117 -19.94 1.89 -13.41
CA ALA A 117 -20.45 3.15 -12.86
C ALA A 117 -19.32 4.07 -12.35
N TYR A 118 -18.32 3.51 -11.65
CA TYR A 118 -17.14 4.28 -11.23
C TYR A 118 -16.34 4.79 -12.43
N ARG A 119 -16.18 3.98 -13.49
CA ARG A 119 -15.48 4.37 -14.71
C ARG A 119 -16.20 5.51 -15.44
N GLU A 120 -17.53 5.43 -15.57
CA GLU A 120 -18.35 6.50 -16.14
C GLU A 120 -18.25 7.80 -15.34
N ALA A 121 -18.15 7.69 -14.01
CA ALA A 121 -17.88 8.82 -13.11
C ALA A 121 -16.41 9.29 -13.10
N GLY A 122 -15.54 8.75 -13.96
CA GLY A 122 -14.14 9.17 -14.10
C GLY A 122 -13.16 8.51 -13.13
N PHE A 123 -13.58 7.50 -12.37
CA PHE A 123 -12.74 6.78 -11.41
C PHE A 123 -12.24 5.44 -11.97
N LEU A 124 -10.96 5.14 -11.74
CA LEU A 124 -10.40 3.83 -12.02
C LEU A 124 -10.37 2.99 -10.75
N VAL A 125 -11.28 2.02 -10.68
CA VAL A 125 -11.36 1.02 -9.60
C VAL A 125 -11.26 -0.38 -10.16
N LEU A 126 -10.85 -1.33 -9.33
CA LEU A 126 -10.74 -2.74 -9.69
C LEU A 126 -11.49 -3.59 -8.68
N THR A 127 -11.91 -4.79 -9.07
CA THR A 127 -12.42 -5.79 -8.13
C THR A 127 -11.30 -6.73 -7.66
N THR A 128 -11.52 -7.40 -6.54
CA THR A 128 -10.72 -8.58 -6.19
C THR A 128 -11.03 -9.72 -7.17
N ARG A 129 -10.17 -10.75 -7.20
CA ARG A 129 -10.34 -11.92 -8.09
C ARG A 129 -11.72 -12.60 -7.98
N LYS A 130 -12.39 -12.52 -6.82
CA LYS A 130 -13.72 -13.10 -6.60
C LYS A 130 -14.87 -12.23 -7.13
N GLY A 131 -14.59 -11.03 -7.63
CA GLY A 131 -15.58 -10.16 -8.29
C GLY A 131 -16.61 -9.51 -7.36
N ASN A 132 -16.54 -9.74 -6.05
CA ASN A 132 -17.52 -9.28 -5.06
C ASN A 132 -17.00 -8.19 -4.11
N VAL A 133 -15.76 -7.74 -4.29
CA VAL A 133 -15.14 -6.67 -3.48
C VAL A 133 -14.52 -5.65 -4.41
N VAL A 134 -14.97 -4.39 -4.34
CA VAL A 134 -14.32 -3.24 -4.99
C VAL A 134 -13.09 -2.83 -4.18
N ARG A 135 -11.96 -2.60 -4.87
CA ARG A 135 -10.70 -2.14 -4.29
C ARG A 135 -10.56 -0.64 -4.49
N LEU A 136 -10.65 0.10 -3.39
CA LEU A 136 -10.36 1.53 -3.34
C LEU A 136 -8.94 1.71 -2.82
N VAL A 137 -7.99 1.94 -3.72
CA VAL A 137 -6.56 2.06 -3.38
C VAL A 137 -5.97 3.33 -4.01
N PRO A 138 -6.44 4.52 -3.63
CA PRO A 138 -5.90 5.76 -4.18
C PRO A 138 -4.42 5.95 -3.82
N PRO A 139 -3.68 6.77 -4.57
CA PRO A 139 -2.37 7.27 -4.15
C PRO A 139 -2.47 7.96 -2.78
N LEU A 140 -1.44 7.83 -1.93
CA LEU A 140 -1.46 8.41 -0.58
C LEU A 140 -1.42 9.95 -0.58
N ILE A 141 -1.02 10.54 -1.71
CA ILE A 141 -0.98 11.99 -1.94
C ILE A 141 -2.34 12.60 -2.34
N ILE A 142 -3.40 11.81 -2.45
CA ILE A 142 -4.75 12.27 -2.80
C ILE A 142 -5.23 13.40 -1.87
N THR A 143 -5.90 14.42 -2.40
CA THR A 143 -6.43 15.56 -1.61
C THR A 143 -7.79 15.23 -0.98
N GLU A 144 -8.19 16.00 0.05
CA GLU A 144 -9.49 15.81 0.73
C GLU A 144 -10.70 16.24 -0.15
N GLU A 145 -10.46 16.96 -1.24
CA GLU A 145 -11.49 17.38 -2.21
C GLU A 145 -12.11 16.22 -3.00
N PHE A 146 -11.56 15.02 -2.85
CA PHE A 146 -12.05 13.80 -3.49
C PHE A 146 -13.40 13.39 -2.89
N GLY A 147 -14.50 13.89 -3.49
CA GLY A 147 -15.87 13.64 -3.06
C GLY A 147 -16.72 14.89 -2.79
N VAL A 148 -16.15 16.09 -2.96
CA VAL A 148 -16.88 17.36 -2.90
C VAL A 148 -16.91 17.98 -4.30
N GLY A 149 -17.75 17.43 -5.17
CA GLY A 149 -17.91 17.93 -6.53
C GLY A 149 -19.14 17.33 -7.20
N SER A 150 -20.18 18.17 -7.31
CA SER A 150 -21.45 18.07 -8.05
C SER A 150 -22.29 16.79 -7.92
#